data_AF-A0A9R0ZQF6-F1
#
_entry.id   AF-A0A9R0ZQF6-F1
#
_cell.length_a   1.000
_cell.length_b   1.000
_cell.length_c   1.000
_cell.angle_alpha   90.00
_cell.angle_beta   90.00
_cell.angle_gamma   90.00
#
_symmetry.space_group_name_H-M   'P 1'
#
loop_
_entity.id
_entity.type
_entity.pdbx_description
1 polymer ?
#
loop_
_entity_poly.entity_id
_entity_poly.type
_entity_poly.pdbx_seq_one_letter_code
_entity_poly.pdbx_strand_id
1 'polypeptide(L)'
;MDPHVGSGKIITAPIITEDGVPIKDPLVLLEAATPDQQASLISTKNGDEADHRLTDKQTIEWKLTLHQIGLDVLRTDRSMVFYEKKENLSKLWDILAVYAWIDKEVGYCQGMSDLCSPMIVLLNDEADAFWCFERLMRRLVAREFQMHTAIRWG
;
A
#
# COMPACT_ATOMS: atom_id res chain seq x y z
N MET A 1 18.02 11.30 -18.99
CA MET A 1 18.52 11.73 -17.67
C MET A 1 18.18 13.20 -17.56
N ASP A 2 16.98 13.52 -17.06
CA ASP A 2 16.55 14.91 -16.89
C ASP A 2 17.01 15.45 -15.53
N PRO A 3 17.70 16.61 -15.44
CA PRO A 3 18.50 16.95 -14.25
C PRO A 3 17.78 17.75 -13.16
N HIS A 4 16.45 17.79 -13.13
CA HIS A 4 15.72 18.80 -12.33
C HIS A 4 15.06 18.31 -11.03
N VAL A 5 15.29 17.08 -10.60
CA VAL A 5 14.82 16.63 -9.27
C VAL A 5 15.86 16.97 -8.19
N GLY A 6 15.92 18.24 -7.77
CA GLY A 6 16.94 18.66 -6.79
C GLY A 6 16.93 20.08 -6.25
N SER A 7 15.86 20.88 -6.36
CA SER A 7 15.90 22.31 -5.96
C SER A 7 14.90 22.76 -4.88
N GLY A 8 14.07 21.88 -4.29
CA GLY A 8 13.24 22.27 -3.14
C GLY A 8 12.29 23.47 -3.39
N LYS A 9 11.85 23.67 -4.63
CA LYS A 9 10.91 24.75 -5.03
C LYS A 9 9.72 24.20 -5.80
N ILE A 10 9.00 23.24 -5.24
CA ILE A 10 7.68 22.87 -5.73
C ILE A 10 6.73 23.12 -4.57
N ILE A 11 5.84 24.10 -4.76
CA ILE A 11 4.79 24.43 -3.80
C ILE A 11 3.81 23.25 -3.83
N THR A 12 3.78 22.47 -2.75
CA THR A 12 2.94 21.26 -2.64
C THR A 12 1.56 21.56 -2.05
N ALA A 13 1.13 22.83 -2.03
CA ALA A 13 -0.17 23.16 -1.47
C ALA A 13 -1.26 22.87 -2.52
N PRO A 14 -2.18 21.92 -2.26
CA PRO A 14 -3.37 21.79 -3.08
C PRO A 14 -4.31 22.95 -2.74
N ILE A 15 -4.63 23.80 -3.73
CA ILE A 15 -5.60 24.88 -3.57
C ILE A 15 -6.98 24.24 -3.76
N ILE A 16 -7.61 23.86 -2.65
CA ILE A 16 -8.95 23.26 -2.59
C ILE A 16 -9.86 24.28 -1.88
N THR A 17 -10.94 24.71 -2.51
CA THR A 17 -12.05 25.41 -1.81
C THR A 17 -12.86 24.41 -0.97
N GLU A 18 -13.53 24.86 0.10
CA GLU A 18 -14.14 24.03 1.17
C GLU A 18 -15.12 22.92 0.72
N ASP A 19 -15.58 22.91 -0.53
CA ASP A 19 -16.43 21.85 -1.09
C ASP A 19 -15.68 20.75 -1.88
N GLY A 20 -14.34 20.74 -1.87
CA GLY A 20 -13.54 19.60 -2.35
C GLY A 20 -13.47 19.40 -3.87
N VAL A 21 -13.83 20.40 -4.68
CA VAL A 21 -13.77 20.32 -6.16
C VAL A 21 -12.50 21.02 -6.69
N PRO A 22 -11.72 20.41 -7.60
CA PRO A 22 -10.59 21.06 -8.26
C PRO A 22 -11.06 22.20 -9.17
N ILE A 23 -10.46 23.39 -9.04
CA ILE A 23 -10.77 24.55 -9.89
C ILE A 23 -10.39 24.21 -11.34
N LYS A 24 -11.40 24.08 -12.21
CA LYS A 24 -11.24 23.93 -13.67
C LYS A 24 -11.42 25.29 -14.32
N ASP A 25 -10.48 26.21 -14.10
CA ASP A 25 -10.47 27.47 -14.84
C ASP A 25 -9.79 27.25 -16.21
N PRO A 26 -10.49 27.46 -17.34
CA PRO A 26 -9.98 27.13 -18.68
C PRO A 26 -8.74 27.93 -19.11
N LEU A 27 -8.40 29.00 -18.38
CA LEU A 27 -7.28 29.89 -18.72
C LEU A 27 -5.91 29.33 -18.30
N VAL A 28 -5.87 28.45 -17.28
CA VAL A 28 -4.60 27.91 -16.73
C VAL A 28 -4.07 26.74 -17.56
N LEU A 29 -4.96 26.02 -18.26
CA LEU A 29 -4.57 24.92 -19.16
C LEU A 29 -4.08 25.38 -20.53
N LEU A 30 -4.37 26.62 -20.93
CA LEU A 30 -4.00 27.14 -22.24
C LEU A 30 -2.53 27.56 -22.33
N GLU A 31 -1.89 27.89 -21.20
CA GLU A 31 -0.47 28.31 -21.17
C GLU A 31 0.50 27.14 -21.29
N ALA A 32 0.04 25.89 -21.13
CA ALA A 32 0.91 24.71 -21.06
C ALA A 32 0.92 23.81 -22.31
N ALA A 33 0.09 24.07 -23.33
CA ALA A 33 -0.06 23.18 -24.48
C ALA A 33 0.29 23.85 -25.82
N THR A 34 1.31 23.33 -26.50
CA THR A 34 1.65 23.62 -27.90
C THR A 34 0.57 23.12 -28.88
N PRO A 35 0.39 23.72 -30.07
CA PRO A 35 -0.89 23.68 -30.81
C PRO A 35 -1.27 22.39 -31.57
N ASP A 36 -0.47 21.32 -31.56
CA ASP A 36 -0.55 20.31 -32.65
C ASP A 36 -1.24 18.98 -32.34
N GLN A 37 -1.97 18.83 -31.23
CA GLN A 37 -2.74 17.60 -30.98
C GLN A 37 -4.17 17.86 -30.52
N GLN A 38 -4.86 18.75 -31.23
CA GLN A 38 -6.32 18.70 -31.33
C GLN A 38 -6.68 17.77 -32.49
N ALA A 39 -7.22 16.58 -32.17
CA ALA A 39 -8.01 15.68 -33.04
C ALA A 39 -7.54 14.23 -33.05
N SER A 40 -7.70 13.52 -31.93
CA SER A 40 -7.95 12.07 -31.84
C SER A 40 -8.07 11.74 -30.35
N LEU A 41 -9.13 11.23 -29.74
CA LEU A 41 -10.29 10.50 -30.23
C LEU A 41 -11.44 10.72 -29.25
N ILE A 42 -12.58 11.17 -29.76
CA ILE A 42 -13.88 10.82 -29.20
C ILE A 42 -14.11 9.36 -29.59
N SER A 43 -13.69 8.42 -28.75
CA SER A 43 -14.20 7.05 -28.82
C SER A 43 -14.05 6.35 -27.47
N THR A 44 -15.21 6.13 -26.85
CA THR A 44 -15.53 5.00 -25.97
C THR A 44 -14.63 4.79 -24.76
N LYS A 45 -15.11 5.13 -23.53
CA LYS A 45 -14.70 4.49 -22.25
C LYS A 45 -15.50 5.00 -21.03
N ASN A 46 -16.82 4.80 -21.04
CA ASN A 46 -17.64 4.97 -19.83
C ASN A 46 -17.43 3.85 -18.79
N GLY A 47 -16.59 2.85 -19.09
CA GLY A 47 -16.22 1.74 -18.18
C GLY A 47 -14.95 1.97 -17.37
N ASP A 48 -14.03 2.83 -17.83
CA ASP A 48 -12.69 2.97 -17.22
C ASP A 48 -12.67 3.95 -16.03
N GLU A 49 -13.60 4.91 -15.97
CA GLU A 49 -13.64 5.87 -14.85
C GLU A 49 -14.10 5.23 -13.54
N ALA A 50 -15.01 4.25 -13.59
CA ALA A 50 -15.47 3.54 -12.41
C ALA A 50 -14.38 2.60 -11.85
N ASP A 51 -13.64 1.95 -12.75
CA ASP A 51 -12.56 1.02 -12.41
C ASP A 51 -11.34 1.77 -11.84
N HIS A 52 -11.01 2.95 -12.41
CA HIS A 52 -9.96 3.82 -11.87
C HIS A 52 -10.31 4.32 -10.46
N ARG A 53 -11.54 4.80 -10.24
CA ARG A 53 -12.00 5.30 -8.93
C ARG A 53 -12.06 4.22 -7.85
N LEU A 54 -12.37 2.98 -8.22
CA LEU A 54 -12.34 1.84 -7.28
C LEU A 54 -10.89 1.50 -6.89
N THR A 55 -9.99 1.51 -7.87
CA THR A 55 -8.55 1.30 -7.67
C THR A 55 -7.95 2.40 -6.78
N ASP A 56 -8.39 3.65 -6.93
CA ASP A 56 -7.98 4.77 -6.09
C ASP A 56 -8.41 4.58 -4.63
N LYS A 57 -9.66 4.17 -4.39
CA LYS A 57 -10.15 3.92 -3.03
C LYS A 57 -9.34 2.82 -2.34
N GLN A 58 -9.10 1.71 -3.03
CA GLN A 58 -8.30 0.59 -2.51
C GLN A 58 -6.85 0.99 -2.26
N THR A 59 -6.29 1.82 -3.13
CA THR A 59 -4.92 2.35 -2.97
C THR A 59 -4.82 3.28 -1.77
N ILE A 60 -5.83 4.14 -1.54
CA ILE A 60 -5.89 5.02 -0.38
C ILE A 60 -5.96 4.19 0.90
N GLU A 61 -6.84 3.19 0.94
CA GLU A 61 -7.01 2.31 2.10
C GLU A 61 -5.72 1.56 2.43
N TRP A 62 -5.09 0.94 1.42
CA TRP A 62 -3.80 0.28 1.62
C TRP A 62 -2.71 1.24 2.10
N LYS A 63 -2.65 2.47 1.56
CA LYS A 63 -1.71 3.50 2.03
C LYS A 63 -1.93 3.88 3.49
N LEU A 64 -3.18 3.89 3.97
CA LEU A 64 -3.47 4.10 5.40
C LEU A 64 -2.94 2.93 6.23
N THR A 65 -3.09 1.69 5.74
CA THR A 65 -2.54 0.49 6.38
C THR A 65 -1.01 0.53 6.49
N LEU A 66 -0.30 1.06 5.48
CA LEU A 66 1.17 1.19 5.51
C LEU A 66 1.68 2.02 6.69
N HIS A 67 0.92 3.04 7.10
CA HIS A 67 1.29 3.84 8.27
C HIS A 67 1.27 2.99 9.55
N GLN A 68 0.21 2.20 9.74
CA GLN A 68 0.08 1.30 10.88
C GLN A 68 1.19 0.24 10.88
N ILE A 69 1.47 -0.36 9.72
CA ILE A 69 2.57 -1.33 9.55
C ILE A 69 3.90 -0.69 9.97
N GLY A 70 4.18 0.53 9.54
CA GLY A 70 5.41 1.25 9.92
C GLY A 70 5.56 1.44 11.43
N LEU A 71 4.47 1.78 12.13
CA LEU A 71 4.48 1.92 13.58
C LEU A 71 4.72 0.59 14.30
N ASP A 72 4.11 -0.49 13.80
CA ASP A 72 4.24 -1.82 14.39
C ASP A 72 5.64 -2.41 14.15
N VAL A 73 6.20 -2.27 12.94
CA VAL A 73 7.58 -2.67 12.61
C VAL A 73 8.59 -1.98 13.51
N LEU A 74 8.40 -0.69 13.79
CA LEU A 74 9.27 0.03 14.73
C LEU A 74 9.14 -0.50 16.16
N ARG A 75 8.02 -1.11 16.54
CA ARG A 75 7.82 -1.71 17.87
C ARG A 75 8.31 -3.15 17.97
N THR A 76 8.30 -3.91 16.89
CA THR A 76 8.66 -5.33 16.86
C THR A 76 10.13 -5.54 17.26
N ASP A 77 10.33 -6.41 18.26
CA ASP A 77 11.62 -6.98 18.70
C ASP A 77 12.80 -6.00 18.77
N ARG A 78 12.54 -4.78 19.26
CA ARG A 78 13.51 -3.68 19.32
C ARG A 78 14.75 -3.96 20.18
N SER A 79 14.72 -5.01 21.01
CA SER A 79 15.86 -5.48 21.82
C SER A 79 16.74 -6.50 21.10
N MET A 80 16.37 -6.95 19.90
CA MET A 80 17.11 -7.96 19.16
C MET A 80 18.15 -7.31 18.25
N VAL A 81 19.42 -7.73 18.41
CA VAL A 81 20.58 -7.21 17.64
C VAL A 81 20.36 -7.29 16.12
N PHE A 82 19.55 -8.25 15.67
CA PHE A 82 19.18 -8.40 14.26
C PHE A 82 18.48 -7.16 13.70
N TYR A 83 17.61 -6.50 14.47
CA TYR A 83 16.86 -5.32 14.01
C TYR A 83 17.59 -3.99 14.21
N GLU A 84 18.82 -3.99 14.73
CA GLU A 84 19.67 -2.79 14.72
C GLU A 84 19.98 -2.33 13.30
N LYS A 85 20.01 -3.27 12.35
CA LYS A 85 20.16 -2.97 10.93
C LYS A 85 18.84 -2.54 10.32
N LYS A 86 18.81 -1.31 9.78
CA LYS A 86 17.65 -0.77 9.05
C LYS A 86 17.20 -1.63 7.87
N GLU A 87 18.12 -2.38 7.26
CA GLU A 87 17.83 -3.32 6.16
C GLU A 87 16.88 -4.45 6.59
N ASN A 88 16.99 -4.93 7.84
CA ASN A 88 16.12 -5.99 8.32
C ASN A 88 14.73 -5.47 8.69
N LEU A 89 14.66 -4.22 9.14
CA LEU A 89 13.39 -3.51 9.35
C LEU A 89 12.69 -3.20 8.02
N SER A 90 13.43 -2.83 6.97
CA SER A 90 12.84 -2.60 5.65
C SER A 90 12.25 -3.89 5.08
N LYS A 91 12.99 -5.01 5.16
CA LYS A 91 12.46 -6.34 4.75
C LYS A 91 11.15 -6.70 5.45
N LEU A 92 11.08 -6.48 6.77
CA LEU A 92 9.86 -6.75 7.53
C LEU A 92 8.70 -5.86 7.05
N TRP A 93 8.96 -4.58 6.80
CA TRP A 93 7.96 -3.65 6.27
C TRP A 93 7.50 -4.03 4.86
N ASP A 94 8.44 -4.34 3.97
CA ASP A 94 8.17 -4.69 2.56
C ASP A 94 7.26 -5.93 2.47
N ILE A 95 7.57 -7.00 3.22
CA ILE A 95 6.75 -8.22 3.25
C ILE A 95 5.34 -7.94 3.74
N LEU A 96 5.18 -7.18 4.82
CA LEU A 96 3.87 -6.86 5.39
C LEU A 96 3.06 -5.94 4.47
N ALA A 97 3.71 -4.97 3.82
CA ALA A 97 3.10 -4.07 2.87
C ALA A 97 2.58 -4.83 1.64
N VAL A 98 3.39 -5.74 1.08
CA VAL A 98 3.03 -6.59 -0.04
C VAL A 98 1.91 -7.56 0.33
N TYR A 99 1.97 -8.18 1.51
CA TYR A 99 0.91 -9.05 2.00
C TYR A 99 -0.43 -8.31 2.10
N ALA A 100 -0.44 -7.11 2.70
CA ALA A 100 -1.65 -6.29 2.85
C ALA A 100 -2.25 -5.86 1.50
N TRP A 101 -1.45 -5.81 0.44
CA TRP A 101 -1.93 -5.53 -0.92
C TRP A 101 -2.54 -6.77 -1.59
N ILE A 102 -1.92 -7.94 -1.40
CA ILE A 102 -2.30 -9.20 -2.05
C ILE A 102 -3.55 -9.79 -1.42
N ASP A 103 -3.58 -9.92 -0.09
CA ASP A 103 -4.71 -10.51 0.63
C ASP A 103 -5.54 -9.40 1.28
N LYS A 104 -6.48 -8.85 0.50
CA LYS A 104 -7.37 -7.77 0.95
C LYS A 104 -8.48 -8.26 1.89
N GLU A 105 -8.78 -9.56 1.89
CA GLU A 105 -9.82 -10.12 2.76
C GLU A 105 -9.32 -10.21 4.21
N VAL A 106 -8.06 -10.59 4.38
CA VAL A 106 -7.39 -10.58 5.70
C VAL A 106 -6.82 -9.21 6.02
N GLY A 107 -6.18 -8.57 5.04
CA GLY A 107 -5.46 -7.32 5.20
C GLY A 107 -4.30 -7.44 6.19
N TYR A 108 -3.96 -6.31 6.82
CA TYR A 108 -3.01 -6.29 7.93
C TYR A 108 -3.74 -6.13 9.26
N CYS A 109 -3.39 -6.98 10.22
CA CYS A 109 -3.88 -6.94 11.59
C CYS A 109 -2.72 -6.77 12.57
N GLN A 110 -3.01 -6.13 13.70
CA GLN A 110 -2.01 -5.93 14.76
C GLN A 110 -1.42 -7.27 15.23
N GLY A 111 -0.09 -7.31 15.36
CA GLY A 111 0.65 -8.51 15.76
C GLY A 111 1.16 -9.35 14.58
N MET A 112 0.75 -9.05 13.34
CA MET A 112 1.31 -9.70 12.16
C MET A 112 2.81 -9.39 11.96
N SER A 113 3.28 -8.23 12.42
CA SER A 113 4.71 -7.90 12.43
C SER A 113 5.51 -8.84 13.32
N ASP A 114 4.99 -9.20 14.50
CA ASP A 114 5.64 -10.12 15.42
C ASP A 114 5.60 -11.57 14.90
N LEU A 115 4.58 -11.93 14.12
CA LEU A 115 4.51 -13.22 13.42
C LEU A 115 5.47 -13.32 12.24
N CYS A 116 5.70 -12.21 11.53
CA CYS A 116 6.60 -12.14 10.39
C CYS A 116 8.08 -12.06 10.83
N SER A 117 8.34 -11.46 12.01
CA SER A 117 9.67 -11.32 12.59
C SER A 117 10.54 -12.59 12.54
N PRO A 118 10.09 -13.76 13.05
CA PRO A 118 10.89 -14.98 12.98
C PRO A 118 11.15 -15.46 11.55
N MET A 119 10.29 -15.16 10.58
CA MET A 119 10.50 -15.55 9.18
C MET A 119 11.69 -14.80 8.58
N ILE A 120 11.77 -13.49 8.82
CA ILE A 120 12.92 -12.66 8.38
C ILE A 120 14.22 -13.10 9.05
N VAL A 121 14.16 -13.52 10.32
CA VAL A 121 15.35 -13.95 11.08
C VAL A 121 15.85 -15.31 10.61
N LEU A 122 14.94 -16.23 10.28
CA LEU A 122 15.28 -17.60 9.88
C LEU A 122 15.62 -17.71 8.39
N LEU A 123 15.02 -16.88 7.55
CA LEU A 123 15.15 -16.94 6.10
C LEU A 123 15.96 -15.73 5.61
N ASN A 124 17.08 -15.99 4.95
CA ASN A 124 17.94 -14.94 4.41
C ASN A 124 17.29 -14.21 3.21
N ASP A 125 16.50 -14.96 2.43
CA ASP A 125 15.81 -14.46 1.25
C ASP A 125 14.42 -13.93 1.58
N GLU A 126 14.12 -12.73 1.08
CA GLU A 126 12.87 -12.03 1.35
C GLU A 126 11.66 -12.69 0.68
N ALA A 127 11.83 -13.28 -0.51
CA ALA A 127 10.76 -13.97 -1.20
C ALA A 127 10.39 -15.27 -0.47
N ASP A 128 11.38 -16.03 0.00
CA ASP A 128 11.12 -17.22 0.82
C ASP A 128 10.40 -16.86 2.13
N ALA A 129 10.83 -15.77 2.78
CA ALA A 129 10.16 -15.26 3.98
C ALA A 129 8.71 -14.86 3.71
N PHE A 130 8.46 -14.21 2.58
CA PHE A 130 7.11 -13.81 2.17
C PHE A 130 6.21 -15.03 1.98
N TRP A 131 6.64 -16.03 1.19
CA TRP A 131 5.84 -17.22 0.94
C TRP A 131 5.62 -18.06 2.20
N CYS A 132 6.60 -18.10 3.11
CA CYS A 132 6.44 -18.77 4.39
C CYS A 132 5.39 -18.08 5.26
N PHE A 133 5.48 -16.75 5.37
CA PHE A 133 4.54 -15.91 6.11
C PHE A 133 3.11 -16.01 5.55
N GLU A 134 2.98 -15.93 4.22
CA GLU A 134 1.70 -16.05 3.53
C GLU A 134 1.02 -17.40 3.84
N ARG A 135 1.80 -18.48 3.80
CA ARG A 135 1.31 -19.83 4.11
C ARG A 135 0.90 -19.97 5.58
N LEU A 136 1.62 -19.32 6.49
CA LEU A 136 1.27 -19.24 7.90
C LEU A 136 -0.09 -18.55 8.08
N MET A 137 -0.27 -17.37 7.47
CA MET A 137 -1.51 -16.61 7.59
C MET A 137 -2.71 -17.36 7.03
N ARG A 138 -2.57 -18.01 5.86
CA ARG A 138 -3.63 -18.89 5.32
C ARG A 138 -4.07 -19.98 6.29
N ARG A 139 -3.12 -20.57 7.02
CA ARG A 139 -3.44 -21.62 8.02
C ARG A 139 -4.12 -21.07 9.26
N LEU A 140 -3.73 -19.87 9.72
CA LEU A 140 -4.36 -19.22 10.86
C LEU A 140 -5.80 -18.83 10.55
N VAL A 141 -6.02 -18.20 9.40
CA VAL A 141 -7.35 -17.80 8.93
C VAL A 141 -8.25 -19.03 8.75
N ALA A 142 -7.75 -20.09 8.12
CA ALA A 142 -8.51 -21.34 7.97
C ALA A 142 -8.95 -21.95 9.33
N ARG A 143 -8.11 -21.86 10.37
CA ARG A 143 -8.47 -22.34 11.71
C ARG A 143 -9.52 -21.46 12.38
N GLU A 144 -9.43 -20.14 12.26
CA GLU A 144 -10.42 -19.20 12.78
C GLU A 144 -11.81 -19.44 12.17
N PHE A 145 -11.87 -19.64 10.85
CA PHE A 145 -13.13 -20.00 10.18
C PHE A 145 -13.67 -21.35 10.66
N GLN A 146 -12.79 -22.35 10.80
CA GLN A 146 -13.19 -23.68 11.26
C GLN A 146 -13.72 -23.66 12.70
N MET A 147 -13.11 -22.87 13.60
CA MET A 147 -13.59 -22.69 14.97
C MET A 147 -14.96 -22.00 15.03
N HIS A 148 -15.18 -20.93 14.25
CA HIS A 148 -16.49 -20.27 14.19
C HIS A 148 -17.60 -21.18 13.66
N THR A 149 -17.30 -22.06 12.68
CA THR A 149 -18.26 -23.06 12.24
C THR A 149 -18.49 -24.18 13.27
N ALA A 150 -17.46 -24.58 14.02
CA ALA A 150 -17.58 -25.64 15.03
C ALA A 150 -18.42 -25.20 16.25
N ILE A 151 -18.32 -23.92 16.66
CA ILE A 151 -19.12 -23.36 17.78
C ILE A 151 -20.60 -23.22 17.40
N ARG A 152 -20.92 -23.09 16.10
CA ARG A 152 -22.31 -22.97 15.64
C ARG A 152 -23.07 -24.31 15.56
N TRP A 153 -22.40 -25.43 15.77
CA TRP A 153 -22.98 -26.78 15.75
C TRP A 153 -22.68 -27.58 17.04
N GLY A 154 -22.49 -26.89 18.16
CA GLY A 154 -22.34 -27.48 19.50
C GLY A 154 -23.59 -27.35 20.35
#